data_AF-A0A4Q7MZQ6-F1
#
_entry.id   AF-A0A4Q7MZQ6-F1
#
_cell.length_a   1.000
_cell.length_b   1.000
_cell.length_c   1.000
_cell.angle_alpha   90.00
_cell.angle_beta   90.00
_cell.angle_gamma   90.00
#
_symmetry.space_group_name_H-M   'P 1'
#
loop_
_entity.id
_entity.type
_entity.pdbx_description
1 polymer ?
#
loop_
_entity_poly.entity_id
_entity_poly.type
_entity_poly.pdbx_seq_one_letter_code
_entity_poly.pdbx_strand_id
1 'polypeptide(L)'
;MNRFFELQEELFLKNKKKAKRTPPPVKAQSRYGYPMNKAPRGIRNNNPGNLVYSKVNDWLGKVPKDKNTDGTFEQFTDYKYGVRALIILLRNYIKADRNTINKIFAEYAPVTENNTQEYINFVAKRTGIKADAKLTATKDIIKALSQAIAKMENGQEAITDAQFEEGFAELPQNIKDELSPAQAKSFWESSFEQTAWSFSDGGDDYYYEQSKTAAAVKTITVVEKEPASPPDNGFLAGKAGKNPGCLRVTSVKDMVDQAIASLQPNEKIQKLVIYGHGTDGVVGTGDGMGWQTGKHINSDTAWQAELRRLRPYFAPGAEIFLGGCNTGANQKGADKLKEVADVTGVTVKAPTGKVYGDCTEEAGSVHQVGYPGKPAQPPIGTPSDEKKKKKESTAHSISMAEIKNNITAVYFQPATNPVNMASDAKYKFTDAATVKKFVDGIDYTHTVNAKNVSGKLNGQIFFIRNNVPEEFIVFSDCDYFLKKGDWTKAYEVKLSLKALIKGLLEDRNNLFV
;
A
#
# COMPACT_ATOMS: atom_id res chain seq x y z
N MET A 1 6.40 -10.37 -68.62
CA MET A 1 6.31 -9.85 -67.23
C MET A 1 4.83 -9.71 -66.81
N ASN A 2 3.99 -10.73 -67.04
CA ASN A 2 2.53 -10.64 -66.77
C ASN A 2 1.82 -12.00 -66.56
N ARG A 3 2.51 -13.01 -65.99
CA ARG A 3 1.92 -14.33 -65.67
C ARG A 3 1.83 -14.61 -64.16
N PHE A 4 2.54 -13.83 -63.35
CA PHE A 4 2.61 -14.02 -61.89
C PHE A 4 1.42 -13.37 -61.16
N PHE A 5 0.89 -12.26 -61.69
CA PHE A 5 -0.28 -11.58 -61.12
C PHE A 5 -1.60 -12.30 -61.43
N GLU A 6 -1.77 -12.88 -62.62
CA GLU A 6 -2.97 -13.67 -62.98
C GLU A 6 -3.11 -14.95 -62.14
N LEU A 7 -1.99 -15.61 -61.80
CA LEU A 7 -2.01 -16.80 -60.95
C LEU A 7 -2.37 -16.49 -59.48
N GLN A 8 -2.06 -15.28 -59.00
CA GLN A 8 -2.47 -14.85 -57.67
C GLN A 8 -3.97 -14.53 -57.61
N GLU A 9 -4.56 -13.95 -58.67
CA GLU A 9 -5.99 -13.71 -58.77
C GLU A 9 -6.81 -15.00 -58.90
N GLU A 10 -6.35 -15.97 -59.70
CA GLU A 10 -7.05 -17.25 -59.84
C GLU A 10 -7.06 -18.08 -58.54
N LEU A 11 -5.96 -18.06 -57.77
CA LEU A 11 -5.89 -18.69 -56.44
C LEU A 11 -6.79 -17.97 -55.43
N PHE A 12 -6.86 -16.63 -55.50
CA PHE A 12 -7.75 -15.83 -54.65
C PHE A 12 -9.24 -16.09 -54.95
N LEU A 13 -9.60 -16.28 -56.23
CA LEU A 13 -10.96 -16.58 -56.67
C LEU A 13 -11.38 -18.05 -56.42
N LYS A 14 -10.45 -19.02 -56.52
CA LYS A 14 -10.69 -20.42 -56.14
C LYS A 14 -10.96 -20.58 -54.64
N ASN A 15 -10.25 -19.83 -53.80
CA ASN A 15 -10.47 -19.84 -52.35
C ASN A 15 -11.80 -19.19 -51.92
N LYS A 16 -12.32 -18.22 -52.71
CA LYS A 16 -13.66 -17.63 -52.50
C LYS A 16 -14.83 -18.59 -52.78
N LYS A 17 -14.63 -19.62 -53.63
CA LYS A 17 -15.70 -20.56 -54.02
C LYS A 17 -15.88 -21.77 -53.09
N LYS A 18 -14.96 -22.04 -52.16
CA LYS A 18 -15.08 -23.14 -51.18
C LYS A 18 -15.67 -22.75 -49.81
N ALA A 19 -15.93 -21.47 -49.54
CA ALA A 19 -16.52 -21.00 -48.28
C ALA A 19 -18.00 -20.57 -48.41
N LYS A 20 -18.79 -21.24 -49.26
CA LYS A 20 -20.26 -21.11 -49.28
C LYS A 20 -20.90 -22.37 -48.69
N ARG A 21 -21.04 -22.37 -47.37
CA ARG A 21 -22.11 -23.01 -46.60
C ARG A 21 -22.03 -22.46 -45.17
N THR A 22 -22.50 -21.23 -45.00
CA THR A 22 -22.87 -20.74 -43.68
C THR A 22 -24.03 -21.59 -43.16
N PRO A 23 -23.97 -22.14 -41.93
CA PRO A 23 -25.16 -22.67 -41.29
C PRO A 23 -26.21 -21.56 -41.20
N PRO A 24 -27.51 -21.88 -41.18
CA PRO A 24 -28.56 -20.87 -40.99
C PRO A 24 -28.30 -20.08 -39.70
N PRO A 25 -28.75 -18.82 -39.62
CA PRO A 25 -28.51 -17.99 -38.44
C PRO A 25 -29.11 -18.72 -37.24
N VAL A 26 -28.24 -19.16 -36.34
CA VAL A 26 -28.67 -19.68 -35.05
C VAL A 26 -29.40 -18.50 -34.39
N LYS A 27 -30.72 -18.62 -34.24
CA LYS A 27 -31.52 -17.69 -33.44
C LYS A 27 -30.76 -17.51 -32.13
N ALA A 28 -30.30 -16.29 -31.85
CA ALA A 28 -29.50 -15.97 -30.68
C ALA A 28 -30.33 -16.25 -29.41
N GLN A 29 -30.30 -17.49 -28.94
CA GLN A 29 -30.76 -17.85 -27.61
C GLN A 29 -29.65 -17.44 -26.65
N SER A 30 -30.01 -16.54 -25.74
CA SER A 30 -29.18 -16.07 -24.64
C SER A 30 -28.58 -17.25 -23.89
N ARG A 31 -27.25 -17.42 -23.97
CA ARG A 31 -26.49 -18.28 -23.06
C ARG A 31 -26.27 -17.62 -21.68
N TYR A 32 -26.83 -16.42 -21.45
CA TYR A 32 -26.42 -15.51 -20.37
C TYR A 32 -27.58 -14.89 -19.58
N GLY A 33 -28.76 -15.52 -19.58
CA GLY A 33 -29.80 -15.29 -18.56
C GLY A 33 -30.62 -14.00 -18.65
N TYR A 34 -30.51 -13.17 -19.71
CA TYR A 34 -31.41 -12.03 -19.92
C TYR A 34 -31.94 -11.93 -21.35
N PRO A 35 -33.19 -11.48 -21.56
CA PRO A 35 -33.72 -11.16 -22.88
C PRO A 35 -33.04 -9.89 -23.44
N MET A 36 -32.42 -10.02 -24.62
CA MET A 36 -31.60 -8.99 -25.30
C MET A 36 -32.30 -7.64 -25.56
N ASN A 37 -33.64 -7.56 -25.43
CA ASN A 37 -34.39 -6.34 -25.68
C ASN A 37 -34.38 -5.33 -24.51
N LYS A 38 -33.84 -5.69 -23.33
CA LYS A 38 -33.74 -4.82 -22.14
C LYS A 38 -32.32 -4.59 -21.63
N ALA A 39 -31.30 -5.22 -22.22
CA ALA A 39 -29.91 -5.04 -21.80
C ALA A 39 -29.38 -3.64 -22.19
N PRO A 40 -28.46 -3.03 -21.42
CA PRO A 40 -27.76 -1.79 -21.78
C PRO A 40 -27.11 -1.85 -23.18
N ARG A 41 -26.96 -0.69 -23.83
CA ARG A 41 -26.44 -0.56 -25.20
C ARG A 41 -25.11 -1.29 -25.40
N GLY A 42 -24.15 -1.09 -24.50
CA GLY A 42 -22.83 -1.73 -24.59
C GLY A 42 -22.94 -3.26 -24.63
N ILE A 43 -23.82 -3.85 -23.83
CA ILE A 43 -24.06 -5.30 -23.84
C ILE A 43 -24.70 -5.76 -25.16
N ARG A 44 -25.72 -5.04 -25.66
CA ARG A 44 -26.37 -5.38 -26.94
C ARG A 44 -25.42 -5.28 -28.13
N ASN A 45 -24.46 -4.36 -28.08
CA ASN A 45 -23.49 -4.12 -29.14
C ASN A 45 -22.23 -5.00 -29.03
N ASN A 46 -22.15 -5.89 -28.04
CA ASN A 46 -20.92 -6.61 -27.68
C ASN A 46 -19.73 -5.66 -27.42
N ASN A 47 -20.02 -4.45 -26.95
CA ASN A 47 -19.08 -3.36 -26.69
C ASN A 47 -19.22 -2.88 -25.23
N PRO A 48 -18.74 -3.66 -24.25
CA PRO A 48 -18.90 -3.33 -22.83
C PRO A 48 -18.32 -1.97 -22.43
N GLY A 49 -17.31 -1.47 -23.15
CA GLY A 49 -16.71 -0.17 -22.89
C GLY A 49 -17.35 0.99 -23.64
N ASN A 50 -18.45 0.81 -24.38
CA ASN A 50 -19.02 1.87 -25.25
C ASN A 50 -17.93 2.59 -26.07
N LEU A 51 -17.01 1.84 -26.69
CA LEU A 51 -15.99 2.43 -27.57
C LEU A 51 -16.66 3.11 -28.76
N VAL A 52 -16.33 4.38 -29.02
CA VAL A 52 -16.88 5.16 -30.13
C VAL A 52 -16.36 4.61 -31.46
N TYR A 53 -17.22 4.57 -32.47
CA TYR A 53 -16.86 4.10 -33.79
C TYR A 53 -15.74 4.96 -34.40
N SER A 54 -14.67 4.30 -34.87
CA SER A 54 -13.57 4.97 -35.59
C SER A 54 -13.31 4.27 -36.91
N LYS A 55 -13.20 5.00 -38.02
CA LYS A 55 -12.80 4.41 -39.31
C LYS A 55 -11.36 3.90 -39.32
N VAL A 56 -10.51 4.45 -38.46
CA VAL A 56 -9.07 4.17 -38.43
C VAL A 56 -8.79 2.90 -37.61
N ASN A 57 -9.62 2.60 -36.62
CA ASN A 57 -9.43 1.43 -35.76
C ASN A 57 -10.02 0.18 -36.42
N ASP A 58 -9.16 -0.73 -36.85
CA ASP A 58 -9.54 -2.03 -37.43
C ASP A 58 -9.51 -3.13 -36.36
N TRP A 59 -10.52 -3.12 -35.49
CA TRP A 59 -10.60 -4.10 -34.41
C TRP A 59 -11.00 -5.48 -34.94
N LEU A 60 -10.35 -6.54 -34.42
CA LEU A 60 -10.79 -7.92 -34.64
C LEU A 60 -12.25 -8.06 -34.21
N GLY A 61 -13.09 -8.63 -35.08
CA GLY A 61 -14.51 -8.85 -34.79
C GLY A 61 -15.39 -7.60 -34.91
N LYS A 62 -14.86 -6.47 -35.38
CA LYS A 62 -15.65 -5.26 -35.66
C LYS A 62 -16.71 -5.51 -36.73
N VAL A 63 -17.94 -5.07 -36.46
CA VAL A 63 -19.02 -5.07 -37.44
C VAL A 63 -18.78 -3.92 -38.43
N PRO A 64 -18.75 -4.21 -39.75
CA PRO A 64 -18.60 -3.18 -40.79
C PRO A 64 -19.64 -2.07 -40.67
N LYS A 65 -19.28 -0.83 -41.05
CA LYS A 65 -20.14 0.35 -40.84
C LYS A 65 -21.53 0.21 -41.48
N ASP A 66 -21.60 -0.39 -42.66
CA ASP A 66 -22.84 -0.68 -43.40
C ASP A 66 -23.77 -1.66 -42.67
N LYS A 67 -23.26 -2.41 -41.70
CA LYS A 67 -23.99 -3.40 -40.90
C LYS A 67 -24.08 -3.03 -39.42
N ASN A 68 -23.38 -1.97 -38.99
CA ASN A 68 -23.43 -1.49 -37.63
C ASN A 68 -24.77 -0.77 -37.40
N THR A 69 -25.60 -1.32 -36.52
CA THR A 69 -26.94 -0.81 -36.25
C THR A 69 -26.98 0.33 -35.23
N ASP A 70 -25.88 0.58 -34.52
CA ASP A 70 -25.78 1.63 -33.50
C ASP A 70 -25.42 3.00 -34.11
N GLY A 71 -24.55 3.00 -35.13
CA GLY A 71 -24.16 4.18 -35.89
C GLY A 71 -23.13 5.10 -35.21
N THR A 72 -23.13 5.20 -33.88
CA THR A 72 -22.21 6.04 -33.10
C THR A 72 -21.10 5.22 -32.43
N PHE A 73 -21.42 4.07 -31.86
CA PHE A 73 -20.47 3.21 -31.15
C PHE A 73 -20.01 2.03 -32.00
N GLU A 74 -18.85 1.47 -31.66
CA GLU A 74 -18.40 0.19 -32.22
C GLU A 74 -19.41 -0.92 -31.86
N GLN A 75 -19.64 -1.82 -32.81
CA GLN A 75 -20.39 -3.04 -32.59
C GLN A 75 -19.49 -4.22 -32.95
N PHE A 76 -19.50 -5.27 -32.13
CA PHE A 76 -18.67 -6.45 -32.35
C PHE A 76 -19.53 -7.69 -32.62
N THR A 77 -18.97 -8.63 -33.39
CA THR A 77 -19.63 -9.90 -33.70
C THR A 77 -19.73 -10.81 -32.49
N ASP A 78 -18.88 -10.63 -31.47
CA ASP A 78 -18.83 -11.40 -30.23
C ASP A 78 -18.34 -10.51 -29.07
N TYR A 79 -18.77 -10.81 -27.85
CA TYR A 79 -18.49 -10.05 -26.63
C TYR A 79 -16.99 -9.98 -26.32
N LYS A 80 -16.29 -11.11 -26.48
CA LYS A 80 -14.83 -11.20 -26.26
C LYS A 80 -14.04 -10.21 -27.12
N TYR A 81 -14.54 -9.88 -28.31
CA TYR A 81 -13.89 -8.92 -29.20
C TYR A 81 -14.02 -7.47 -28.71
N GLY A 82 -15.15 -7.10 -28.12
CA GLY A 82 -15.30 -5.80 -27.46
C GLY A 82 -14.45 -5.68 -26.19
N VAL A 83 -14.36 -6.74 -25.39
CA VAL A 83 -13.44 -6.81 -24.23
C VAL A 83 -11.99 -6.67 -24.69
N ARG A 84 -11.58 -7.40 -25.74
CA ARG A 84 -10.24 -7.31 -26.34
C ARG A 84 -9.91 -5.90 -26.82
N ALA A 85 -10.85 -5.23 -27.50
CA ALA A 85 -10.65 -3.86 -27.97
C ALA A 85 -10.43 -2.89 -26.80
N LEU A 86 -11.19 -3.02 -25.71
CA LEU A 86 -11.02 -2.23 -24.50
C LEU A 86 -9.65 -2.45 -23.84
N ILE A 87 -9.18 -3.71 -23.76
CA ILE A 87 -7.84 -4.05 -23.25
C ILE A 87 -6.75 -3.33 -24.07
N ILE A 88 -6.82 -3.42 -25.40
CA ILE A 88 -5.81 -2.80 -26.27
C ILE A 88 -5.82 -1.28 -26.13
N LEU A 89 -6.99 -0.66 -26.04
CA LEU A 89 -7.12 0.78 -25.86
C LEU A 89 -6.44 1.26 -24.57
N LEU A 90 -6.74 0.61 -23.44
CA LEU A 90 -6.16 0.96 -22.14
C LEU A 90 -4.63 0.75 -22.11
N ARG A 91 -4.15 -0.35 -22.70
CA ARG A 91 -2.72 -0.60 -22.89
C ARG A 91 -2.07 0.53 -23.70
N ASN A 92 -2.70 0.95 -24.79
CA ASN A 92 -2.17 2.02 -25.65
C ASN A 92 -2.14 3.38 -24.93
N TYR A 93 -3.15 3.70 -24.13
CA TYR A 93 -3.15 4.90 -23.30
C TYR A 93 -1.99 4.94 -22.33
N ILE A 94 -1.79 3.85 -21.56
CA ILE A 94 -0.70 3.79 -20.58
C ILE A 94 0.66 3.91 -21.28
N LYS A 95 0.84 3.29 -22.45
CA LYS A 95 2.07 3.43 -23.26
C LYS A 95 2.28 4.83 -23.82
N ALA A 96 1.22 5.58 -24.08
CA ALA A 96 1.28 6.95 -24.57
C ALA A 96 1.34 8.00 -23.44
N ASP A 97 1.91 7.64 -22.27
CA ASP A 97 1.99 8.46 -21.05
C ASP A 97 0.65 8.93 -20.46
N ARG A 98 -0.47 8.35 -20.89
CA ARG A 98 -1.73 8.42 -20.15
C ARG A 98 -1.74 7.31 -19.08
N ASN A 99 -0.77 7.37 -18.19
CA ASN A 99 -0.46 6.35 -17.20
C ASN A 99 -1.02 6.65 -15.80
N THR A 100 -2.07 7.45 -15.67
CA THR A 100 -2.79 7.65 -14.41
C THR A 100 -4.28 7.60 -14.69
N ILE A 101 -5.11 7.31 -13.68
CA ILE A 101 -6.58 7.35 -13.82
C ILE A 101 -7.00 8.73 -14.32
N ASN A 102 -6.45 9.82 -13.77
CA ASN A 102 -6.71 11.18 -14.23
C ASN A 102 -6.45 11.36 -15.73
N LYS A 103 -5.28 10.94 -16.22
CA LYS A 103 -4.92 11.11 -17.64
C LYS A 103 -5.73 10.21 -18.57
N ILE A 104 -6.07 8.99 -18.14
CA ILE A 104 -6.89 8.06 -18.91
C ILE A 104 -8.30 8.63 -19.11
N PHE A 105 -8.95 9.08 -18.04
CA PHE A 105 -10.35 9.50 -18.10
C PHE A 105 -10.54 10.93 -18.60
N ALA A 106 -9.52 11.78 -18.55
CA ALA A 106 -9.53 13.06 -19.28
C ALA A 106 -9.70 12.87 -20.80
N GLU A 107 -9.14 11.80 -21.37
CA GLU A 107 -9.27 11.45 -22.79
C GLU A 107 -10.51 10.57 -23.05
N TYR A 108 -10.74 9.57 -22.20
CA TYR A 108 -11.79 8.57 -22.42
C TYR A 108 -13.21 9.14 -22.22
N ALA A 109 -13.37 10.09 -21.29
CA ALA A 109 -14.65 10.70 -20.95
C ALA A 109 -14.46 12.21 -20.68
N PRO A 110 -14.18 13.03 -21.71
CA PRO A 110 -13.87 14.46 -21.55
C PRO A 110 -15.04 15.24 -20.94
N VAL A 111 -14.71 16.30 -20.20
CA VAL A 111 -15.64 17.12 -19.40
C VAL A 111 -16.74 17.80 -20.21
N THR A 112 -16.55 17.92 -21.52
CA THR A 112 -17.53 18.50 -22.46
C THR A 112 -18.76 17.61 -22.63
N GLU A 113 -18.64 16.31 -22.36
CA GLU A 113 -19.70 15.32 -22.62
C GLU A 113 -20.06 14.49 -21.37
N ASN A 114 -19.25 14.52 -20.31
CA ASN A 114 -19.41 13.65 -19.13
C ASN A 114 -19.02 14.37 -17.83
N ASN A 115 -19.52 13.86 -16.68
CA ASN A 115 -18.97 14.23 -15.38
C ASN A 115 -17.65 13.46 -15.11
N THR A 116 -16.56 13.91 -15.72
CA THR A 116 -15.24 13.25 -15.66
C THR A 116 -14.75 13.03 -14.23
N GLN A 117 -15.05 13.95 -13.30
CA GLN A 117 -14.60 13.84 -11.91
C GLN A 117 -15.33 12.72 -11.17
N GLU A 118 -16.64 12.55 -11.40
CA GLU A 118 -17.38 11.40 -10.86
C GLU A 118 -16.86 10.07 -11.43
N TYR A 119 -16.50 10.05 -12.72
CA TYR A 119 -15.88 8.88 -13.36
C TYR A 119 -14.55 8.51 -12.69
N ILE A 120 -13.65 9.49 -12.53
CA ILE A 120 -12.36 9.32 -11.86
C ILE A 120 -12.54 8.80 -10.44
N ASN A 121 -13.44 9.43 -9.67
CA ASN A 121 -13.71 9.04 -8.27
C ASN A 121 -14.25 7.61 -8.18
N PHE A 122 -15.17 7.24 -9.08
CA PHE A 122 -15.74 5.90 -9.15
C PHE A 122 -14.66 4.85 -9.45
N VAL A 123 -13.83 5.08 -10.47
CA VAL A 123 -12.79 4.13 -10.88
C VAL A 123 -11.70 4.02 -9.81
N ALA A 124 -11.26 5.14 -9.22
CA ALA A 124 -10.28 5.14 -8.14
C ALA A 124 -10.79 4.35 -6.91
N LYS A 125 -12.03 4.60 -6.50
CA LYS A 125 -12.66 3.88 -5.37
C LYS A 125 -12.79 2.38 -5.65
N ARG A 126 -13.22 2.02 -6.86
CA ARG A 126 -13.46 0.61 -7.23
C ARG A 126 -12.16 -0.19 -7.38
N THR A 127 -11.11 0.42 -7.93
CA THR A 127 -9.82 -0.24 -8.15
C THR A 127 -8.91 -0.18 -6.93
N GLY A 128 -9.15 0.74 -6.00
CA GLY A 128 -8.27 1.02 -4.87
C GLY A 128 -6.99 1.76 -5.26
N ILE A 129 -6.91 2.24 -6.51
CA ILE A 129 -5.76 2.97 -7.04
C ILE A 129 -6.04 4.47 -6.94
N LYS A 130 -5.09 5.25 -6.43
CA LYS A 130 -5.23 6.71 -6.37
C LYS A 130 -5.28 7.30 -7.79
N ALA A 131 -6.03 8.39 -7.95
CA ALA A 131 -6.29 9.00 -9.25
C ALA A 131 -5.02 9.45 -10.00
N ASP A 132 -3.99 9.83 -9.23
CA ASP A 132 -2.68 10.33 -9.66
C ASP A 132 -1.57 9.27 -9.65
N ALA A 133 -1.85 8.04 -9.18
CA ALA A 133 -0.86 6.98 -9.14
C ALA A 133 -0.45 6.56 -10.56
N LYS A 134 0.86 6.48 -10.81
CA LYS A 134 1.40 5.94 -12.06
C LYS A 134 1.05 4.46 -12.19
N LEU A 135 0.42 4.12 -13.31
CA LEU A 135 -0.05 2.82 -13.70
C LEU A 135 0.97 2.16 -14.61
N THR A 136 1.20 0.88 -14.36
CA THR A 136 1.87 -0.03 -15.30
C THR A 136 0.79 -0.87 -15.97
N ALA A 137 0.88 -1.06 -17.28
CA ALA A 137 -0.09 -1.86 -18.05
C ALA A 137 0.10 -3.37 -17.79
N THR A 138 -0.13 -3.82 -16.55
CA THR A 138 -0.18 -5.24 -16.22
C THR A 138 -1.58 -5.79 -16.50
N LYS A 139 -1.69 -7.11 -16.72
CA LYS A 139 -2.97 -7.80 -16.88
C LYS A 139 -3.96 -7.45 -15.76
N ASP A 140 -3.51 -7.41 -14.51
CA ASP A 140 -4.37 -7.12 -13.35
C ASP A 140 -4.88 -5.68 -13.35
N ILE A 141 -4.02 -4.70 -13.68
CA ILE A 141 -4.41 -3.29 -13.76
C ILE A 141 -5.40 -3.09 -14.92
N ILE A 142 -5.10 -3.65 -16.09
CA ILE A 142 -5.98 -3.58 -17.25
C ILE A 142 -7.32 -4.25 -16.94
N LYS A 143 -7.33 -5.38 -16.24
CA LYS A 143 -8.56 -6.06 -15.81
C LYS A 143 -9.40 -5.17 -14.90
N ALA A 144 -8.80 -4.63 -13.85
CA ALA A 144 -9.48 -3.77 -12.89
C ALA A 144 -10.08 -2.53 -13.56
N LEU A 145 -9.34 -1.87 -14.46
CA LEU A 145 -9.82 -0.73 -15.24
C LEU A 145 -10.94 -1.12 -16.20
N SER A 146 -10.79 -2.22 -16.95
CA SER A 146 -11.81 -2.69 -17.90
C SER A 146 -13.14 -2.98 -17.20
N GLN A 147 -13.09 -3.65 -16.05
CA GLN A 147 -14.29 -3.96 -15.27
C GLN A 147 -14.94 -2.71 -14.66
N ALA A 148 -14.14 -1.72 -14.24
CA ALA A 148 -14.66 -0.46 -13.72
C ALA A 148 -15.36 0.36 -14.81
N ILE A 149 -14.71 0.51 -15.97
CA ILE A 149 -15.27 1.19 -17.14
C ILE A 149 -16.59 0.53 -17.55
N ALA A 150 -16.57 -0.78 -17.79
CA ALA A 150 -17.75 -1.49 -18.26
C ALA A 150 -18.93 -1.37 -17.29
N LYS A 151 -18.67 -1.31 -15.98
CA LYS A 151 -19.72 -1.08 -14.98
C LYS A 151 -20.30 0.32 -15.06
N MET A 152 -19.45 1.34 -15.18
CA MET A 152 -19.88 2.73 -15.30
C MET A 152 -20.73 2.93 -16.56
N GLU A 153 -20.27 2.38 -17.69
CA GLU A 153 -20.91 2.51 -19.01
C GLU A 153 -22.27 1.82 -19.12
N ASN A 154 -22.49 0.74 -18.36
CA ASN A 154 -23.70 -0.08 -18.47
C ASN A 154 -24.61 0.01 -17.24
N GLY A 155 -24.19 0.72 -16.18
CA GLY A 155 -24.92 0.80 -14.90
C GLY A 155 -24.97 -0.52 -14.11
N GLN A 156 -24.32 -1.58 -14.60
CA GLN A 156 -24.30 -2.91 -13.99
C GLN A 156 -22.98 -3.64 -14.31
N GLU A 157 -22.66 -4.69 -13.56
CA GLU A 157 -21.49 -5.52 -13.85
C GLU A 157 -21.59 -6.11 -15.27
N ALA A 158 -20.68 -5.69 -16.15
CA ALA A 158 -20.73 -6.05 -17.58
C ALA A 158 -19.48 -6.82 -18.05
N ILE A 159 -18.42 -6.93 -17.25
CA ILE A 159 -17.29 -7.82 -17.55
C ILE A 159 -17.02 -8.68 -16.32
N THR A 160 -17.36 -9.96 -16.41
CA THR A 160 -16.95 -10.97 -15.41
C THR A 160 -15.50 -11.37 -15.62
N ASP A 161 -14.93 -12.08 -14.66
CA ASP A 161 -13.57 -12.61 -14.77
C ASP A 161 -13.42 -13.55 -15.96
N ALA A 162 -14.39 -14.43 -16.20
CA ALA A 162 -14.38 -15.32 -17.36
C ALA A 162 -14.43 -14.54 -18.68
N GLN A 163 -15.28 -13.52 -18.78
CA GLN A 163 -15.37 -12.67 -19.98
C GLN A 163 -14.09 -11.87 -20.23
N PHE A 164 -13.42 -11.42 -19.16
CA PHE A 164 -12.11 -10.79 -19.27
C PHE A 164 -11.07 -11.77 -19.83
N GLU A 165 -11.01 -12.99 -19.30
CA GLU A 165 -10.08 -14.02 -19.77
C GLU A 165 -10.35 -14.43 -21.23
N GLU A 166 -11.62 -14.53 -21.64
CA GLU A 166 -11.99 -14.77 -23.04
C GLU A 166 -11.47 -13.65 -23.96
N GLY A 167 -11.65 -12.38 -23.59
CA GLY A 167 -11.11 -11.25 -24.36
C GLY A 167 -9.58 -11.18 -24.35
N PHE A 168 -8.95 -11.49 -23.21
CA PHE A 168 -7.50 -11.54 -23.08
C PHE A 168 -6.90 -12.67 -23.93
N ALA A 169 -7.57 -13.82 -24.02
CA ALA A 169 -7.13 -14.95 -24.84
C ALA A 169 -7.08 -14.63 -26.35
N GLU A 170 -7.89 -13.67 -26.82
CA GLU A 170 -7.90 -13.20 -28.21
C GLU A 170 -6.79 -12.17 -28.53
N LEU A 171 -5.97 -11.78 -27.54
CA LEU A 171 -4.83 -10.91 -27.77
C LEU A 171 -3.68 -11.65 -28.49
N PRO A 172 -2.96 -10.96 -29.40
CA PRO A 172 -1.68 -11.44 -29.92
C PRO A 172 -0.70 -11.76 -28.79
N GLN A 173 0.14 -12.79 -28.97
CA GLN A 173 1.05 -13.27 -27.92
C GLN A 173 2.00 -12.17 -27.44
N ASN A 174 2.57 -11.38 -28.34
CA ASN A 174 3.42 -10.24 -27.97
C ASN A 174 2.72 -9.23 -27.05
N ILE A 175 1.42 -8.99 -27.22
CA ILE A 175 0.66 -8.11 -26.32
C ILE A 175 0.40 -8.80 -24.97
N LYS A 176 0.13 -10.11 -24.97
CA LYS A 176 -0.02 -10.88 -23.71
C LYS A 176 1.27 -10.87 -22.89
N ASP A 177 2.40 -11.05 -23.58
CA ASP A 177 3.72 -11.03 -22.97
C ASP A 177 4.00 -9.65 -22.38
N GLU A 178 3.75 -8.58 -23.14
CA GLU A 178 3.87 -7.20 -22.67
C GLU A 178 3.04 -6.90 -21.41
N LEU A 179 1.81 -7.42 -21.35
CA LEU A 179 0.91 -7.25 -20.20
C LEU A 179 1.26 -8.19 -19.04
N SER A 180 2.21 -9.12 -19.23
CA SER A 180 2.70 -9.99 -18.17
C SER A 180 3.52 -9.17 -17.15
N PRO A 181 3.45 -9.51 -15.84
CA PRO A 181 4.17 -8.78 -14.80
C PRO A 181 5.70 -8.69 -15.01
N ALA A 182 6.28 -9.57 -15.83
CA ALA A 182 7.71 -9.59 -16.12
C ALA A 182 8.13 -8.53 -17.15
N GLN A 183 7.29 -8.26 -18.17
CA GLN A 183 7.63 -7.33 -19.25
C GLN A 183 6.94 -5.96 -19.11
N ALA A 184 5.81 -5.86 -18.40
CA ALA A 184 5.12 -4.60 -18.22
C ALA A 184 5.96 -3.53 -17.49
N LYS A 185 7.02 -3.94 -16.75
CA LYS A 185 8.00 -3.02 -16.15
C LYS A 185 8.82 -2.22 -17.19
N SER A 186 8.96 -2.72 -18.42
CA SER A 186 9.89 -2.16 -19.41
C SER A 186 9.37 -0.93 -20.18
N PHE A 187 8.15 -0.45 -19.90
CA PHE A 187 7.57 0.68 -20.66
C PHE A 187 8.22 2.04 -20.39
N TRP A 188 8.95 2.18 -19.28
CA TRP A 188 9.55 3.44 -18.83
C TRP A 188 11.08 3.41 -18.76
N GLU A 189 11.69 2.26 -19.01
CA GLU A 189 13.15 2.07 -18.90
C GLU A 189 13.88 2.26 -20.25
N SER A 190 13.16 2.48 -21.37
CA SER A 190 13.75 2.64 -22.70
C SER A 190 14.24 4.06 -23.00
N SER A 191 15.01 4.66 -22.09
CA SER A 191 15.79 5.88 -22.36
C SER A 191 17.11 5.83 -21.61
N PHE A 192 17.94 4.84 -21.92
CA PHE A 192 19.39 4.92 -21.93
C PHE A 192 19.92 3.62 -22.56
N GLU A 193 20.62 3.71 -23.69
CA GLU A 193 21.27 2.57 -24.34
C GLU A 193 22.44 2.05 -23.50
N GLN A 194 22.59 0.72 -23.41
CA GLN A 194 23.73 0.03 -24.03
C GLN A 194 23.55 -1.50 -24.08
N THR A 195 23.29 -1.98 -25.30
CA THR A 195 23.88 -3.14 -26.00
C THR A 195 23.99 -4.54 -25.36
N ALA A 196 23.18 -5.46 -25.95
CA ALA A 196 23.47 -6.84 -26.40
C ALA A 196 23.92 -7.88 -25.35
N TRP A 197 23.43 -9.13 -25.36
CA TRP A 197 23.56 -10.11 -26.45
C TRP A 197 22.33 -11.00 -26.62
N SER A 198 21.96 -11.24 -27.88
CA SER A 198 21.07 -12.28 -28.36
C SER A 198 21.82 -13.61 -28.54
N PHE A 199 21.15 -14.73 -28.24
CA PHE A 199 21.44 -16.02 -28.87
C PHE A 199 20.11 -16.59 -29.38
N SER A 200 20.02 -16.76 -30.69
CA SER A 200 18.93 -17.43 -31.39
C SER A 200 19.37 -18.83 -31.84
N ASP A 201 18.43 -19.75 -31.67
CA ASP A 201 18.13 -20.96 -32.44
C ASP A 201 19.16 -22.09 -32.60
N GLY A 202 18.73 -23.26 -32.12
CA GLY A 202 19.14 -24.59 -32.53
C GLY A 202 17.94 -25.52 -32.29
N GLY A 203 17.46 -26.15 -33.36
CA GLY A 203 16.14 -26.76 -33.46
C GLY A 203 15.97 -28.17 -32.89
N ASP A 204 14.79 -28.69 -33.25
CA ASP A 204 14.38 -30.09 -33.41
C ASP A 204 13.47 -30.70 -32.32
N ASP A 205 12.35 -31.21 -32.84
CA ASP A 205 11.24 -31.94 -32.22
C ASP A 205 11.69 -33.04 -31.26
N TYR A 206 10.98 -33.21 -30.13
CA TYR A 206 10.54 -34.52 -29.60
C TYR A 206 9.42 -34.33 -28.56
N TYR A 207 8.35 -35.14 -28.68
CA TYR A 207 7.25 -35.27 -27.73
C TYR A 207 7.73 -35.61 -26.31
N TYR A 208 7.11 -35.00 -25.30
CA TYR A 208 6.84 -35.69 -24.02
C TYR A 208 5.53 -35.15 -23.40
N GLU A 209 4.50 -36.01 -23.38
CA GLU A 209 3.46 -35.94 -22.36
C GLU A 209 4.14 -36.13 -20.99
N GLN A 210 4.06 -35.13 -20.11
CA GLN A 210 4.24 -35.36 -18.67
C GLN A 210 3.20 -34.57 -17.88
N SER A 211 2.25 -35.36 -17.36
CA SER A 211 1.61 -35.24 -16.05
C SER A 211 1.70 -33.88 -15.34
N LYS A 212 0.52 -33.30 -15.09
CA LYS A 212 0.28 -32.35 -14.01
C LYS A 212 0.55 -33.01 -12.66
N THR A 213 1.80 -33.13 -12.24
CA THR A 213 2.13 -33.29 -10.83
C THR A 213 2.43 -31.91 -10.26
N ALA A 214 1.74 -31.53 -9.19
CA ALA A 214 2.03 -30.28 -8.49
C ALA A 214 3.50 -30.30 -8.02
N ALA A 215 4.23 -29.21 -8.23
CA ALA A 215 5.61 -29.09 -7.76
C ALA A 215 5.69 -29.42 -6.27
N ALA A 216 6.65 -30.28 -5.88
CA ALA A 216 6.87 -30.60 -4.48
C ALA A 216 7.34 -29.33 -3.75
N VAL A 217 6.83 -29.08 -2.53
CA VAL A 217 7.14 -27.85 -1.80
C VAL A 217 7.96 -28.11 -0.54
N LYS A 218 8.94 -27.26 -0.27
CA LYS A 218 9.95 -27.45 0.79
C LYS A 218 10.07 -26.22 1.69
N THR A 219 10.35 -26.47 2.97
CA THR A 219 10.82 -25.44 3.90
C THR A 219 12.34 -25.51 4.01
N ILE A 220 13.03 -24.40 3.77
CA ILE A 220 14.47 -24.27 3.95
C ILE A 220 14.72 -23.43 5.18
N THR A 221 15.48 -23.97 6.13
CA THR A 221 15.93 -23.22 7.31
C THR A 221 17.41 -22.93 7.18
N VAL A 222 17.75 -21.67 7.37
CA VAL A 222 19.10 -21.12 7.31
C VAL A 222 19.44 -20.60 8.69
N VAL A 223 20.63 -20.94 9.18
CA VAL A 223 21.17 -20.40 10.43
C VAL A 223 22.56 -19.85 10.13
N GLU A 224 22.76 -18.58 10.46
CA GLU A 224 24.05 -17.92 10.38
C GLU A 224 25.16 -18.78 11.03
N LYS A 225 26.30 -18.86 10.34
CA LYS A 225 27.50 -19.53 10.84
C LYS A 225 28.28 -18.56 11.70
N GLU A 226 28.58 -18.97 12.91
CA GLU A 226 29.31 -18.16 13.89
C GLU A 226 30.73 -17.84 13.39
N PRO A 227 31.25 -16.62 13.62
CA PRO A 227 32.67 -16.33 13.44
C PRO A 227 33.50 -17.09 14.48
N ALA A 228 34.78 -17.36 14.16
CA ALA A 228 35.67 -18.10 15.05
C ALA A 228 35.95 -17.35 16.38
N SER A 229 35.79 -16.01 16.44
CA SER A 229 35.96 -15.20 17.65
C SER A 229 35.42 -13.77 17.46
N PRO A 230 34.77 -13.15 18.47
CA PRO A 230 34.28 -13.78 19.69
C PRO A 230 33.09 -14.72 19.40
N PRO A 231 32.92 -15.80 20.18
CA PRO A 231 31.78 -16.69 20.01
C PRO A 231 30.47 -15.94 20.27
N ASP A 232 29.44 -16.34 19.53
CA ASP A 232 28.08 -15.89 19.80
C ASP A 232 27.65 -16.30 21.22
N ASN A 233 26.64 -15.62 21.77
CA ASN A 233 26.00 -15.90 23.05
C ASN A 233 25.25 -17.26 23.09
N GLY A 234 25.53 -18.17 22.15
CA GLY A 234 24.90 -19.48 21.98
C GLY A 234 23.55 -19.43 21.26
N PHE A 235 23.09 -18.27 20.79
CA PHE A 235 21.82 -18.12 20.08
C PHE A 235 21.80 -18.93 18.77
N LEU A 236 22.81 -18.75 17.92
CA LEU A 236 22.92 -19.43 16.62
C LEU A 236 23.13 -20.95 16.80
N ALA A 237 23.98 -21.35 17.75
CA ALA A 237 24.13 -22.75 18.14
C ALA A 237 22.81 -23.38 18.61
N GLY A 238 22.04 -22.68 19.45
CA GLY A 238 20.72 -23.13 19.91
C GLY A 238 19.73 -23.30 18.76
N LYS A 239 19.68 -22.32 17.84
CA LYS A 239 18.84 -22.39 16.64
C LYS A 239 19.20 -23.55 15.73
N ALA A 240 20.50 -23.78 15.48
CA ALA A 240 20.96 -24.90 14.69
C ALA A 240 20.62 -26.25 15.36
N GLY A 241 20.82 -26.36 16.68
CA GLY A 241 20.47 -27.57 17.44
C GLY A 241 18.98 -27.90 17.42
N LYS A 242 18.11 -26.90 17.35
CA LYS A 242 16.64 -27.08 17.22
C LYS A 242 16.17 -27.29 15.78
N ASN A 243 17.02 -27.10 14.78
CA ASN A 243 16.70 -27.25 13.36
C ASN A 243 17.73 -28.18 12.69
N PRO A 244 17.67 -29.50 12.95
CA PRO A 244 18.57 -30.46 12.33
C PRO A 244 18.43 -30.41 10.80
N GLY A 245 19.57 -30.28 10.10
CA GLY A 245 19.60 -30.12 8.64
C GLY A 245 19.45 -28.69 8.13
N CYS A 246 19.49 -27.68 9.01
CA CYS A 246 19.59 -26.28 8.57
C CYS A 246 20.88 -26.00 7.79
N LEU A 247 20.80 -25.08 6.83
CA LEU A 247 21.94 -24.59 6.08
C LEU A 247 22.73 -23.62 6.96
N ARG A 248 24.04 -23.87 7.13
CA ARG A 248 24.95 -22.96 7.85
C ARG A 248 25.64 -22.04 6.86
N VAL A 249 25.37 -20.74 6.97
CA VAL A 249 25.72 -19.77 5.93
C VAL A 249 26.62 -18.65 6.45
N THR A 250 27.42 -18.09 5.55
CA THR A 250 28.45 -17.07 5.86
C THR A 250 28.26 -15.76 5.12
N SER A 251 27.25 -15.66 4.25
CA SER A 251 26.82 -14.43 3.59
C SER A 251 25.43 -14.61 2.96
N VAL A 252 24.83 -13.53 2.47
CA VAL A 252 23.57 -13.61 1.70
C VAL A 252 23.77 -14.42 0.41
N LYS A 253 24.91 -14.26 -0.25
CA LYS A 253 25.25 -15.00 -1.47
C LYS A 253 25.36 -16.50 -1.18
N ASP A 254 26.14 -16.87 -0.16
CA ASP A 254 26.32 -18.27 0.27
C ASP A 254 24.98 -18.91 0.65
N MET A 255 24.12 -18.17 1.35
CA MET A 255 22.76 -18.61 1.66
C MET A 255 21.94 -18.92 0.41
N VAL A 256 21.94 -18.03 -0.57
CA VAL A 256 21.19 -18.20 -1.83
C VAL A 256 21.74 -19.39 -2.62
N ASP A 257 23.06 -19.51 -2.73
CA ASP A 257 23.74 -20.60 -3.43
C ASP A 257 23.37 -21.96 -2.80
N GLN A 258 23.47 -22.09 -1.48
CA GLN A 258 23.13 -23.32 -0.76
C GLN A 258 21.62 -23.63 -0.85
N ALA A 259 20.76 -22.61 -0.75
CA ALA A 259 19.31 -22.81 -0.86
C ALA A 259 18.92 -23.37 -2.23
N ILE A 260 19.47 -22.81 -3.31
CA ILE A 260 19.25 -23.30 -4.68
C ILE A 260 19.81 -24.71 -4.86
N ALA A 261 21.03 -24.96 -4.40
CA ALA A 261 21.67 -26.28 -4.51
C ALA A 261 20.92 -27.37 -3.72
N SER A 262 20.15 -27.01 -2.69
CA SER A 262 19.38 -27.94 -1.88
C SER A 262 18.06 -28.40 -2.52
N LEU A 263 17.65 -27.82 -3.64
CA LEU A 263 16.37 -28.11 -4.31
C LEU A 263 16.55 -29.17 -5.42
N GLN A 264 15.59 -30.08 -5.50
CA GLN A 264 15.45 -30.97 -6.67
C GLN A 264 14.80 -30.22 -7.86
N PRO A 265 14.92 -30.73 -9.11
CA PRO A 265 14.44 -30.03 -10.31
C PRO A 265 12.96 -29.61 -10.32
N ASN A 266 12.10 -30.32 -9.58
CA ASN A 266 10.66 -30.05 -9.46
C ASN A 266 10.25 -29.50 -8.07
N GLU A 267 11.22 -29.20 -7.19
CA GLU A 267 10.95 -28.64 -5.87
C GLU A 267 10.87 -27.12 -5.89
N LYS A 268 9.95 -26.57 -5.09
CA LYS A 268 9.79 -25.15 -4.84
C LYS A 268 9.86 -24.84 -3.36
N ILE A 269 10.31 -23.64 -3.02
CA ILE A 269 10.39 -23.14 -1.66
C ILE A 269 9.00 -22.66 -1.25
N GLN A 270 8.37 -23.30 -0.28
CA GLN A 270 7.16 -22.79 0.38
C GLN A 270 7.50 -21.81 1.50
N LYS A 271 8.60 -22.08 2.21
CA LYS A 271 9.02 -21.27 3.34
C LYS A 271 10.54 -21.21 3.41
N LEU A 272 11.09 -19.99 3.51
CA LEU A 272 12.50 -19.77 3.78
C LEU A 272 12.64 -19.09 5.15
N VAL A 273 13.27 -19.76 6.09
CA VAL A 273 13.48 -19.26 7.45
C VAL A 273 14.95 -18.88 7.60
N ILE A 274 15.23 -17.63 7.95
CA ILE A 274 16.59 -17.10 8.07
C ILE A 274 16.82 -16.67 9.51
N TYR A 275 17.65 -17.41 10.26
CA TYR A 275 18.07 -17.04 11.61
C TYR A 275 19.44 -16.40 11.60
N GLY A 276 19.53 -15.22 12.19
CA GLY A 276 20.76 -14.45 12.37
C GLY A 276 20.58 -13.39 13.45
N HIS A 277 21.66 -12.71 13.81
CA HIS A 277 21.54 -11.56 14.71
C HIS A 277 20.68 -10.46 14.08
N GLY A 278 19.91 -9.74 14.89
CA GLY A 278 18.97 -8.75 14.37
C GLY A 278 18.89 -7.48 15.21
N THR A 279 18.52 -6.41 14.51
CA THR A 279 17.95 -5.16 15.06
C THR A 279 16.86 -4.69 14.09
N ASP A 280 16.17 -3.61 14.41
CA ASP A 280 15.17 -2.94 13.56
C ASP A 280 15.60 -2.83 12.08
N GLY A 281 15.00 -3.66 11.22
CA GLY A 281 15.28 -3.68 9.78
C GLY A 281 16.59 -4.34 9.36
N VAL A 282 17.19 -5.16 10.23
CA VAL A 282 18.45 -5.87 9.97
C VAL A 282 18.37 -7.32 10.41
N VAL A 283 18.89 -8.23 9.58
CA VAL A 283 19.20 -9.61 9.97
C VAL A 283 20.54 -10.06 9.39
N GLY A 284 21.36 -10.70 10.22
CA GLY A 284 22.66 -11.27 9.89
C GLY A 284 22.55 -12.56 9.11
N THR A 285 23.53 -12.80 8.24
CA THR A 285 23.67 -14.03 7.44
C THR A 285 25.14 -14.48 7.36
N GLY A 286 26.04 -13.97 8.21
CA GLY A 286 27.45 -14.36 8.18
C GLY A 286 28.48 -13.51 8.93
N ASP A 287 28.06 -12.60 9.79
CA ASP A 287 28.92 -11.63 10.49
C ASP A 287 29.06 -11.85 11.99
N GLY A 288 28.22 -12.69 12.59
CA GLY A 288 28.14 -12.81 14.05
C GLY A 288 27.74 -11.47 14.67
N MET A 289 28.63 -10.86 15.48
CA MET A 289 28.39 -9.58 16.16
C MET A 289 29.00 -8.34 15.46
N GLY A 290 29.53 -8.48 14.24
CA GLY A 290 30.16 -7.38 13.48
C GLY A 290 29.29 -6.77 12.38
N TRP A 291 29.82 -5.75 11.68
CA TRP A 291 29.25 -5.19 10.44
C TRP A 291 30.22 -5.39 9.29
N GLN A 292 29.89 -6.26 8.33
CA GLN A 292 30.64 -6.43 7.09
C GLN A 292 29.68 -6.41 5.88
N THR A 293 30.18 -5.86 4.79
CA THR A 293 29.43 -5.71 3.54
C THR A 293 29.03 -7.07 2.98
N GLY A 294 27.77 -7.21 2.54
CA GLY A 294 27.26 -8.43 1.90
C GLY A 294 26.87 -9.58 2.82
N LYS A 295 26.97 -9.40 4.14
CA LYS A 295 26.65 -10.43 5.15
C LYS A 295 25.41 -10.15 5.97
N HIS A 296 24.67 -9.12 5.60
CA HIS A 296 23.41 -8.74 6.21
C HIS A 296 22.35 -8.44 5.17
N ILE A 297 21.09 -8.70 5.53
CA ILE A 297 19.95 -8.02 4.93
C ILE A 297 19.73 -6.76 5.77
N ASN A 298 20.24 -5.63 5.28
CA ASN A 298 20.29 -4.35 5.99
C ASN A 298 20.02 -3.18 5.03
N SER A 299 20.38 -1.95 5.38
CA SER A 299 20.20 -0.75 4.53
C SER A 299 21.05 -0.69 3.25
N ASP A 300 22.03 -1.57 3.07
CA ASP A 300 22.74 -1.74 1.79
C ASP A 300 21.79 -2.38 0.75
N THR A 301 22.16 -2.36 -0.52
CA THR A 301 21.43 -2.98 -1.64
C THR A 301 22.10 -4.25 -2.17
N ALA A 302 23.34 -4.57 -1.76
CA ALA A 302 24.10 -5.70 -2.28
C ALA A 302 23.35 -7.06 -2.14
N TRP A 303 22.63 -7.25 -1.03
CA TRP A 303 21.82 -8.45 -0.79
C TRP A 303 20.61 -8.59 -1.73
N GLN A 304 20.14 -7.49 -2.34
CA GLN A 304 18.95 -7.51 -3.19
C GLN A 304 19.16 -8.32 -4.46
N ALA A 305 20.33 -8.18 -5.09
CA ALA A 305 20.66 -8.93 -6.30
C ALA A 305 20.69 -10.43 -6.01
N GLU A 306 21.24 -10.82 -4.86
CA GLU A 306 21.31 -12.21 -4.43
C GLU A 306 19.93 -12.79 -4.13
N LEU A 307 19.13 -12.13 -3.27
CA LEU A 307 17.78 -12.63 -2.96
C LEU A 307 16.86 -12.70 -4.18
N ARG A 308 17.05 -11.83 -5.17
CA ARG A 308 16.29 -11.85 -6.43
C ARG A 308 16.49 -13.16 -7.21
N ARG A 309 17.63 -13.85 -7.04
CA ARG A 309 17.91 -15.15 -7.67
C ARG A 309 16.98 -16.27 -7.16
N LEU A 310 16.37 -16.10 -5.98
CA LEU A 310 15.44 -17.09 -5.42
C LEU A 310 14.02 -17.01 -5.99
N ARG A 311 13.65 -15.92 -6.70
CA ARG A 311 12.31 -15.72 -7.26
C ARG A 311 11.75 -16.91 -8.06
N PRO A 312 12.48 -17.53 -9.00
CA PRO A 312 11.95 -18.66 -9.77
C PRO A 312 11.78 -19.93 -8.94
N TYR A 313 12.38 -19.99 -7.74
CA TYR A 313 12.35 -21.15 -6.87
C TYR A 313 11.22 -21.11 -5.84
N PHE A 314 10.55 -19.98 -5.64
CA PHE A 314 9.41 -19.89 -4.71
C PHE A 314 8.12 -20.50 -5.28
N ALA A 315 7.38 -21.19 -4.42
CA ALA A 315 6.03 -21.66 -4.72
C ALA A 315 5.01 -20.49 -4.64
N PRO A 316 3.86 -20.59 -5.32
CA PRO A 316 2.77 -19.65 -5.11
C PRO A 316 2.37 -19.56 -3.63
N GLY A 317 2.31 -18.35 -3.08
CA GLY A 317 1.98 -18.14 -1.66
C GLY A 317 3.13 -18.46 -0.69
N ALA A 318 4.36 -18.62 -1.17
CA ALA A 318 5.52 -18.81 -0.30
C ALA A 318 5.76 -17.64 0.65
N GLU A 319 6.48 -17.93 1.74
CA GLU A 319 6.84 -16.93 2.74
C GLU A 319 8.32 -16.98 3.13
N ILE A 320 8.87 -15.82 3.50
CA ILE A 320 10.19 -15.68 4.12
C ILE A 320 9.98 -15.25 5.57
N PHE A 321 10.70 -15.87 6.50
CA PHE A 321 10.76 -15.45 7.89
C PHE A 321 12.17 -14.98 8.23
N LEU A 322 12.31 -13.72 8.66
CA LEU A 322 13.57 -13.14 9.11
C LEU A 322 13.61 -13.20 10.65
N GLY A 323 14.26 -14.22 11.18
CA GLY A 323 14.29 -14.57 12.60
C GLY A 323 15.45 -13.93 13.38
N GLY A 324 15.55 -12.60 13.37
CA GLY A 324 16.47 -11.83 14.20
C GLY A 324 15.75 -11.00 15.26
N CYS A 325 16.45 -10.62 16.33
CA CYS A 325 15.89 -9.78 17.38
C CYS A 325 15.36 -8.46 16.81
N ASN A 326 14.09 -8.13 17.08
CA ASN A 326 13.44 -6.89 16.68
C ASN A 326 13.49 -6.59 15.17
N THR A 327 13.78 -7.58 14.31
CA THR A 327 13.98 -7.34 12.87
C THR A 327 12.76 -6.71 12.20
N GLY A 328 11.55 -7.05 12.65
CA GLY A 328 10.30 -6.48 12.17
C GLY A 328 9.84 -5.23 12.91
N ALA A 329 10.55 -4.77 13.92
CA ALA A 329 10.11 -3.66 14.77
C ALA A 329 10.32 -2.29 14.11
N ASN A 330 9.45 -1.35 14.48
CA ASN A 330 9.52 0.06 14.15
C ASN A 330 9.50 0.33 12.63
N GLN A 331 9.68 1.59 12.24
CA GLN A 331 9.64 2.00 10.83
C GLN A 331 10.66 1.26 9.98
N LYS A 332 11.89 1.09 10.49
CA LYS A 332 12.94 0.37 9.75
C LYS A 332 12.59 -1.09 9.49
N GLY A 333 11.96 -1.78 10.44
CA GLY A 333 11.48 -3.14 10.26
C GLY A 333 10.36 -3.21 9.22
N ALA A 334 9.38 -2.31 9.30
CA ALA A 334 8.29 -2.22 8.32
C ALA A 334 8.81 -2.03 6.89
N ASP A 335 9.74 -1.09 6.71
CA ASP A 335 10.33 -0.76 5.43
C ASP A 335 11.19 -1.92 4.90
N LYS A 336 11.98 -2.56 5.78
CA LYS A 336 12.81 -3.71 5.38
C LYS A 336 11.97 -4.88 4.92
N LEU A 337 10.89 -5.20 5.65
CA LEU A 337 9.98 -6.29 5.28
C LEU A 337 9.33 -6.03 3.92
N LYS A 338 8.93 -4.79 3.65
CA LYS A 338 8.42 -4.37 2.33
C LYS A 338 9.49 -4.53 1.25
N GLU A 339 10.70 -4.07 1.50
CA GLU A 339 11.80 -4.12 0.54
C GLU A 339 12.17 -5.56 0.17
N VAL A 340 12.31 -6.44 1.18
CA VAL A 340 12.57 -7.87 0.94
C VAL A 340 11.40 -8.52 0.19
N ALA A 341 10.16 -8.16 0.52
CA ALA A 341 8.98 -8.69 -0.17
C ALA A 341 8.93 -8.27 -1.65
N ASP A 342 9.29 -7.03 -1.98
CA ASP A 342 9.37 -6.59 -3.37
C ASP A 342 10.50 -7.25 -4.17
N VAL A 343 11.66 -7.42 -3.53
CA VAL A 343 12.84 -8.04 -4.14
C VAL A 343 12.56 -9.51 -4.46
N THR A 344 11.92 -10.22 -3.54
CA THR A 344 11.70 -11.67 -3.63
C THR A 344 10.34 -12.03 -4.23
N GLY A 345 9.39 -11.10 -4.27
CA GLY A 345 8.03 -11.34 -4.76
C GLY A 345 7.18 -12.22 -3.84
N VAL A 346 7.59 -12.44 -2.59
CA VAL A 346 6.90 -13.30 -1.63
C VAL A 346 6.61 -12.57 -0.32
N THR A 347 5.70 -13.13 0.50
CA THR A 347 5.36 -12.53 1.79
C THR A 347 6.54 -12.65 2.75
N VAL A 348 6.88 -11.59 3.48
CA VAL A 348 8.00 -11.60 4.43
C VAL A 348 7.49 -11.29 5.83
N LYS A 349 7.97 -12.02 6.83
CA LYS A 349 7.59 -11.86 8.23
C LYS A 349 8.83 -11.71 9.10
N ALA A 350 8.75 -10.90 10.16
CA ALA A 350 9.78 -10.82 11.18
C ALA A 350 9.21 -10.45 12.55
N PRO A 351 9.82 -10.90 13.65
CA PRO A 351 9.36 -10.57 14.99
C PRO A 351 9.69 -9.13 15.37
N THR A 352 8.79 -8.50 16.13
CA THR A 352 9.01 -7.16 16.71
C THR A 352 9.75 -7.20 18.04
N GLY A 353 9.78 -8.36 18.71
CA GLY A 353 10.50 -8.55 19.98
C GLY A 353 11.82 -9.32 19.82
N LYS A 354 12.45 -9.60 20.96
CA LYS A 354 13.64 -10.46 21.00
C LYS A 354 13.30 -11.91 20.65
N VAL A 355 14.27 -12.60 20.05
CA VAL A 355 14.21 -14.04 19.78
C VAL A 355 15.28 -14.74 20.61
N TYR A 356 14.96 -15.91 21.15
CA TYR A 356 15.85 -16.66 22.04
C TYR A 356 16.34 -17.97 21.39
N GLY A 357 17.45 -18.52 21.91
CA GLY A 357 18.12 -19.70 21.37
C GLY A 357 17.30 -20.99 21.47
N ASP A 358 16.28 -21.02 22.33
CA ASP A 358 15.31 -22.11 22.47
C ASP A 358 14.14 -22.03 21.46
N CYS A 359 14.22 -21.09 20.51
CA CYS A 359 13.17 -20.75 19.55
C CYS A 359 11.93 -20.06 20.12
N THR A 360 12.00 -19.53 21.33
CA THR A 360 10.94 -18.66 21.87
C THR A 360 11.15 -17.20 21.48
N GLU A 361 10.09 -16.39 21.66
CA GLU A 361 10.11 -14.95 21.42
C GLU A 361 9.69 -14.20 22.70
N GLU A 362 10.15 -12.95 22.81
CA GLU A 362 9.76 -12.05 23.89
C GLU A 362 8.24 -11.97 24.02
N ALA A 363 7.73 -12.05 25.26
CA ALA A 363 6.31 -11.96 25.51
C ALA A 363 5.72 -10.64 24.99
N GLY A 364 4.73 -10.74 24.09
CA GLY A 364 4.14 -9.61 23.39
C GLY A 364 4.79 -9.27 22.04
N SER A 365 5.79 -10.05 21.60
CA SER A 365 6.29 -10.03 20.22
C SER A 365 5.16 -10.38 19.25
N VAL A 366 5.12 -9.66 18.14
CA VAL A 366 4.23 -9.98 17.00
C VAL A 366 5.06 -10.11 15.74
N HIS A 367 4.54 -10.83 14.75
CA HIS A 367 5.17 -10.93 13.44
C HIS A 367 4.64 -9.84 12.53
N GLN A 368 5.42 -8.78 12.34
CA GLN A 368 5.11 -7.80 11.32
C GLN A 368 5.31 -8.42 9.94
N VAL A 369 4.47 -8.00 8.97
CA VAL A 369 4.39 -8.61 7.64
C VAL A 369 4.64 -7.57 6.56
N GLY A 370 5.44 -7.93 5.56
CA GLY A 370 5.61 -7.24 4.29
C GLY A 370 4.97 -8.05 3.17
N TYR A 371 4.16 -7.42 2.34
CA TYR A 371 3.54 -8.06 1.17
C TYR A 371 4.13 -7.48 -0.12
N PRO A 372 4.42 -8.34 -1.11
CA PRO A 372 4.96 -7.89 -2.38
C PRO A 372 3.96 -6.96 -3.07
N GLY A 373 4.42 -5.76 -3.47
CA GLY A 373 3.57 -4.81 -4.19
C GLY A 373 2.45 -4.13 -3.38
N LYS A 374 2.40 -4.29 -2.05
CA LYS A 374 1.49 -3.54 -1.16
C LYS A 374 2.28 -2.58 -0.28
N PRO A 375 1.80 -1.37 0.06
CA PRO A 375 2.52 -0.44 0.94
C PRO A 375 3.03 -1.12 2.23
N ALA A 376 4.15 -0.61 2.76
CA ALA A 376 4.66 -1.05 4.05
C ALA A 376 3.54 -0.96 5.11
N GLN A 377 3.39 -2.02 5.91
CA GLN A 377 2.39 -2.04 6.96
C GLN A 377 2.74 -0.99 8.03
N PRO A 378 1.75 -0.42 8.73
CA PRO A 378 2.02 0.50 9.82
C PRO A 378 3.05 -0.08 10.80
N PRO A 379 4.08 0.69 11.20
CA PRO A 379 5.14 0.17 12.03
C PRO A 379 4.63 -0.24 13.40
N ILE A 380 4.98 -1.44 13.82
CA ILE A 380 4.69 -1.95 15.15
C ILE A 380 5.95 -1.81 16.00
N GLY A 381 5.84 -1.18 17.17
CA GLY A 381 6.98 -1.03 18.08
C GLY A 381 7.43 -2.35 18.68
N THR A 382 8.56 -2.33 19.39
CA THR A 382 8.94 -3.46 20.23
C THR A 382 7.88 -3.68 21.34
N PRO A 383 7.84 -4.86 21.99
CA PRO A 383 6.95 -5.07 23.14
C PRO A 383 7.12 -4.00 24.24
N SER A 384 8.32 -3.43 24.38
CA SER A 384 8.60 -2.33 25.29
C SER A 384 8.02 -0.99 24.82
N ASP A 385 8.09 -0.69 23.52
CA ASP A 385 7.52 0.53 22.93
C ASP A 385 6.00 0.53 23.01
N GLU A 386 5.37 -0.61 22.74
CA GLU A 386 3.91 -0.75 22.80
C GLU A 386 3.38 -0.66 24.24
N LYS A 387 4.16 -1.12 25.23
CA LYS A 387 3.86 -0.88 26.67
C LYS A 387 3.93 0.60 27.02
N LYS A 388 4.91 1.36 26.49
CA LYS A 388 5.01 2.81 26.69
C LYS A 388 3.86 3.55 26.01
N LYS A 389 3.54 3.22 24.75
CA LYS A 389 2.40 3.81 24.01
C LYS A 389 1.06 3.60 24.73
N LYS A 390 0.80 2.43 25.30
CA LYS A 390 -0.43 2.19 26.11
C LYS A 390 -0.48 3.04 27.39
N LYS A 391 0.66 3.33 27.98
CA LYS A 391 0.78 4.23 29.14
C LYS A 391 0.61 5.70 28.75
N GLU A 392 0.92 6.06 27.51
CA GLU A 392 0.74 7.42 26.96
C GLU A 392 -0.65 7.64 26.35
N SER A 393 -1.26 6.64 25.68
CA SER A 393 -2.60 6.74 25.06
C SER A 393 -3.74 6.77 26.07
N THR A 394 -3.46 6.42 27.33
CA THR A 394 -4.36 6.64 28.46
C THR A 394 -4.36 8.10 28.94
N ALA A 395 -3.44 8.94 28.46
CA ALA A 395 -3.52 10.39 28.59
C ALA A 395 -4.34 10.98 27.43
N HIS A 396 -5.58 11.39 27.72
CA HIS A 396 -6.54 11.91 26.74
C HIS A 396 -6.06 13.21 26.06
N SER A 397 -5.95 13.20 24.73
CA SER A 397 -5.85 14.43 23.91
C SER A 397 -7.25 14.97 23.60
N ILE A 398 -7.73 15.90 24.42
CA ILE A 398 -8.98 16.65 24.18
C ILE A 398 -8.73 17.71 23.09
N SER A 399 -9.67 17.92 22.17
CA SER A 399 -9.53 18.92 21.12
C SER A 399 -9.65 20.36 21.67
N MET A 400 -8.95 21.32 21.06
CA MET A 400 -8.92 22.72 21.53
C MET A 400 -10.30 23.40 21.49
N ALA A 401 -11.23 22.91 20.66
CA ALA A 401 -12.61 23.41 20.59
C ALA A 401 -13.49 22.88 21.76
N GLU A 402 -13.20 21.67 22.26
CA GLU A 402 -13.92 21.09 23.41
C GLU A 402 -13.53 21.74 24.74
N ILE A 403 -12.33 22.33 24.82
CA ILE A 403 -11.87 23.09 26.00
C ILE A 403 -12.79 24.28 26.27
N LYS A 404 -13.19 24.99 25.21
CA LYS A 404 -13.89 26.27 25.28
C LYS A 404 -15.38 26.14 25.61
N ASN A 405 -16.06 25.16 25.03
CA ASN A 405 -17.53 25.11 25.06
C ASN A 405 -18.13 24.51 26.34
N ASN A 406 -17.31 23.97 27.23
CA ASN A 406 -17.77 23.21 28.39
C ASN A 406 -17.35 23.85 29.74
N ILE A 407 -16.72 25.02 29.74
CA ILE A 407 -16.31 25.73 30.96
C ILE A 407 -17.51 26.50 31.52
N THR A 408 -17.82 26.24 32.78
CA THR A 408 -18.98 26.80 33.49
C THR A 408 -18.60 27.81 34.58
N ALA A 409 -17.37 27.74 35.10
CA ALA A 409 -16.87 28.66 36.11
C ALA A 409 -15.33 28.72 36.10
N VAL A 410 -14.78 29.85 36.54
CA VAL A 410 -13.32 30.11 36.65
C VAL A 410 -12.98 30.61 38.05
N TYR A 411 -11.90 30.08 38.63
CA TYR A 411 -11.47 30.39 39.99
C TYR A 411 -9.97 30.73 40.01
N PHE A 412 -9.55 31.68 40.85
CA PHE A 412 -8.15 32.11 40.98
C PHE A 412 -7.65 32.02 42.42
N GLN A 413 -6.40 31.58 42.58
CA GLN A 413 -5.75 31.49 43.87
C GLN A 413 -4.27 31.89 43.79
N PRO A 414 -3.76 32.73 44.72
CA PRO A 414 -2.34 33.01 44.84
C PRO A 414 -1.54 31.78 45.30
N ALA A 415 -0.31 31.65 44.80
CA ALA A 415 0.57 30.51 45.06
C ALA A 415 1.01 30.34 46.53
N THR A 416 0.80 31.36 47.38
CA THR A 416 1.20 31.34 48.80
C THR A 416 0.26 30.52 49.70
N ASN A 417 -0.89 30.06 49.20
CA ASN A 417 -1.86 29.30 49.98
C ASN A 417 -1.95 27.86 49.47
N PRO A 418 -1.75 26.83 50.31
CA PRO A 418 -2.03 25.45 49.93
C PRO A 418 -3.55 25.27 49.73
N VAL A 419 -3.96 24.60 48.65
CA VAL A 419 -5.37 24.46 48.25
C VAL A 419 -5.75 22.99 48.24
N ASN A 420 -6.79 22.64 48.97
CA ASN A 420 -7.37 21.30 48.89
C ASN A 420 -8.52 21.22 47.86
N MET A 421 -9.27 22.30 47.55
CA MET A 421 -10.32 22.32 46.50
C MET A 421 -10.63 23.72 45.92
N ALA A 422 -11.34 23.79 44.79
CA ALA A 422 -11.78 25.03 44.12
C ALA A 422 -12.68 25.96 44.98
N SER A 423 -13.22 25.47 46.10
CA SER A 423 -13.99 26.26 47.07
C SER A 423 -13.17 27.35 47.76
N ASP A 424 -11.86 27.19 47.84
CA ASP A 424 -10.97 28.04 48.65
C ASP A 424 -10.32 29.16 47.81
N ALA A 425 -10.79 29.33 46.58
CA ALA A 425 -10.26 30.32 45.66
C ALA A 425 -10.65 31.74 46.06
N LYS A 426 -9.73 32.69 45.87
CA LYS A 426 -9.92 34.10 46.24
C LYS A 426 -10.84 34.87 45.29
N TYR A 427 -10.85 34.51 44.01
CA TYR A 427 -11.70 35.14 43.01
C TYR A 427 -12.49 34.10 42.24
N LYS A 428 -13.78 34.36 42.05
CA LYS A 428 -14.73 33.41 41.46
C LYS A 428 -15.58 34.09 40.38
N PHE A 429 -15.57 33.50 39.19
CA PHE A 429 -16.41 33.89 38.07
C PHE A 429 -17.43 32.78 37.81
N THR A 430 -18.71 33.07 38.04
CA THR A 430 -19.81 32.09 37.89
C THR A 430 -20.83 32.45 36.83
N ASP A 431 -20.92 33.71 36.42
CA ASP A 431 -21.87 34.10 35.38
C ASP A 431 -21.31 33.75 34.00
N ALA A 432 -22.18 33.18 33.15
CA ALA A 432 -21.77 32.67 31.85
C ALA A 432 -21.18 33.76 30.94
N ALA A 433 -21.64 35.00 31.06
CA ALA A 433 -21.16 36.12 30.24
C ALA A 433 -19.71 36.50 30.58
N THR A 434 -19.37 36.61 31.86
CA THR A 434 -18.02 36.94 32.32
C THR A 434 -17.07 35.77 32.13
N VAL A 435 -17.51 34.53 32.38
CA VAL A 435 -16.75 33.32 32.06
C VAL A 435 -16.41 33.28 30.56
N LYS A 436 -17.40 33.50 29.69
CA LYS A 436 -17.18 33.53 28.24
C LYS A 436 -16.22 34.65 27.83
N LYS A 437 -16.40 35.86 28.35
CA LYS A 437 -15.53 37.01 28.08
C LYS A 437 -14.08 36.75 28.50
N PHE A 438 -13.90 36.10 29.65
CA PHE A 438 -12.59 35.70 30.15
C PHE A 438 -11.92 34.67 29.22
N VAL A 439 -12.64 33.59 28.89
CA VAL A 439 -12.14 32.50 28.03
C VAL A 439 -11.84 33.00 26.60
N ASP A 440 -12.64 33.92 26.05
CA ASP A 440 -12.37 34.56 24.74
C ASP A 440 -11.11 35.45 24.74
N GLY A 441 -10.65 35.85 25.92
CA GLY A 441 -9.41 36.61 26.11
C GLY A 441 -8.14 35.75 26.06
N ILE A 442 -8.26 34.42 26.14
CA ILE A 442 -7.14 33.48 26.03
C ILE A 442 -6.83 33.20 24.57
N ASP A 443 -5.55 33.16 24.19
CA ASP A 443 -5.14 32.75 22.86
C ASP A 443 -4.82 31.25 22.85
N TYR A 444 -5.77 30.46 22.34
CA TYR A 444 -5.60 29.02 22.15
C TYR A 444 -4.91 28.63 20.83
N THR A 445 -4.64 29.60 19.95
CA THR A 445 -4.07 29.34 18.62
C THR A 445 -2.54 29.24 18.65
N HIS A 446 -1.91 29.80 19.67
CA HIS A 446 -0.49 29.74 19.91
C HIS A 446 -0.22 28.88 21.16
N THR A 447 0.31 27.66 20.95
CA THR A 447 0.80 26.81 22.04
C THR A 447 2.31 26.71 21.96
N VAL A 448 2.99 26.95 23.07
CA VAL A 448 4.46 26.84 23.17
C VAL A 448 4.84 25.57 23.93
N ASN A 449 6.05 25.07 23.66
CA ASN A 449 6.60 23.94 24.40
C ASN A 449 6.93 24.38 25.84
N ALA A 450 6.37 23.68 26.81
CA ALA A 450 6.56 23.98 28.23
C ALA A 450 8.02 23.91 28.70
N LYS A 451 8.92 23.23 27.97
CA LYS A 451 10.35 23.15 28.28
C LYS A 451 11.07 24.50 28.30
N ASN A 452 10.53 25.51 27.62
CA ASN A 452 11.13 26.85 27.55
C ASN A 452 10.36 27.91 28.36
N VAL A 453 9.36 27.49 29.15
CA VAL A 453 8.63 28.39 30.03
C VAL A 453 9.38 28.48 31.35
N SER A 454 10.01 29.63 31.60
CA SER A 454 10.71 29.96 32.84
C SER A 454 10.03 31.15 33.51
N GLY A 455 9.61 31.00 34.77
CA GLY A 455 8.94 32.07 35.47
C GLY A 455 8.65 31.80 36.94
N LYS A 456 8.37 32.85 37.71
CA LYS A 456 7.93 32.73 39.11
C LYS A 456 6.46 32.32 39.18
N LEU A 457 6.24 31.17 39.84
CA LEU A 457 4.93 30.63 40.18
C LEU A 457 4.21 31.59 41.15
N ASN A 458 3.16 32.25 40.68
CA ASN A 458 2.41 33.22 41.50
C ASN A 458 0.95 32.83 41.73
N GLY A 459 0.40 31.83 41.03
CA GLY A 459 -0.96 31.39 41.30
C GLY A 459 -1.43 30.16 40.50
N GLN A 460 -2.62 29.71 40.87
CA GLN A 460 -3.37 28.65 40.23
C GLN A 460 -4.70 29.20 39.71
N ILE A 461 -5.11 28.71 38.54
CA ILE A 461 -6.43 28.93 37.95
C ILE A 461 -7.14 27.58 37.89
N PHE A 462 -8.40 27.53 38.26
CA PHE A 462 -9.23 26.36 38.07
C PHE A 462 -10.35 26.65 37.07
N PHE A 463 -10.50 25.78 36.08
CA PHE A 463 -11.65 25.79 35.17
C PHE A 463 -12.58 24.64 35.54
N ILE A 464 -13.87 24.92 35.74
CA ILE A 464 -14.87 23.87 35.95
C ILE A 464 -15.45 23.47 34.61
N ARG A 465 -15.08 22.27 34.15
CA ARG A 465 -15.62 21.67 32.92
C ARG A 465 -16.55 20.52 33.28
N ASN A 466 -17.83 20.60 32.89
CA ASN A 466 -18.82 19.54 33.18
C ASN A 466 -18.81 19.11 34.67
N ASN A 467 -18.76 20.07 35.61
CA ASN A 467 -18.62 19.85 37.06
C ASN A 467 -17.31 19.19 37.53
N VAL A 468 -16.31 19.05 36.67
CA VAL A 468 -14.97 18.56 37.02
C VAL A 468 -13.98 19.73 37.04
N PRO A 469 -13.27 19.98 38.16
CA PRO A 469 -12.24 21.01 38.22
C PRO A 469 -10.97 20.57 37.48
N GLU A 470 -10.49 21.41 36.56
CA GLU A 470 -9.17 21.29 35.94
C GLU A 470 -8.25 22.40 36.46
N GLU A 471 -7.08 22.02 36.98
CA GLU A 471 -6.09 22.95 37.55
C GLU A 471 -5.04 23.37 36.52
N PHE A 472 -4.79 24.68 36.47
CA PHE A 472 -3.79 25.32 35.63
C PHE A 472 -2.88 26.19 36.47
N ILE A 473 -1.60 26.18 36.14
CA ILE A 473 -0.55 26.95 36.78
C ILE A 473 -0.28 28.20 35.95
N VAL A 474 -0.17 29.34 36.64
CA VAL A 474 0.12 30.63 36.01
C VAL A 474 1.46 31.16 36.48
N PHE A 475 2.26 31.60 35.52
CA PHE A 475 3.54 32.25 35.75
C PHE A 475 3.35 33.75 35.61
N SER A 476 3.74 34.52 36.63
CA SER A 476 3.46 35.96 36.70
C SER A 476 4.24 36.82 35.70
N ASP A 477 5.36 36.30 35.26
CA ASP A 477 6.34 36.91 34.37
C ASP A 477 6.22 36.38 32.94
N CYS A 478 5.39 35.37 32.70
CA CYS A 478 5.19 34.79 31.38
C CYS A 478 3.79 35.08 30.82
N ASP A 479 3.67 35.07 29.50
CA ASP A 479 2.40 35.19 28.78
C ASP A 479 1.67 33.84 28.71
N TYR A 480 1.94 32.88 29.59
CA TYR A 480 1.46 31.51 29.45
C TYR A 480 0.87 30.91 30.74
N PHE A 481 -0.10 30.00 30.58
CA PHE A 481 -0.53 29.09 31.64
C PHE A 481 -0.37 27.62 31.22
N LEU A 482 -0.18 26.74 32.20
CA LEU A 482 0.16 25.32 32.01
C LEU A 482 -0.82 24.42 32.76
N LYS A 483 -1.40 23.43 32.10
CA LYS A 483 -2.30 22.47 32.77
C LYS A 483 -1.49 21.57 33.70
N LYS A 484 -1.90 21.45 34.96
CA LYS A 484 -1.23 20.56 35.91
C LYS A 484 -1.36 19.10 35.44
N GLY A 485 -0.22 18.42 35.32
CA GLY A 485 -0.14 17.05 34.80
C GLY A 485 0.09 16.94 33.29
N ASP A 486 -0.15 18.00 32.52
CA ASP A 486 0.25 18.10 31.11
C ASP A 486 1.39 19.13 30.96
N TRP A 487 2.59 18.69 31.33
CA TRP A 487 3.81 19.50 31.32
C TRP A 487 4.44 19.62 29.92
N THR A 488 3.68 19.35 28.85
CA THR A 488 4.21 19.35 27.48
C THR A 488 3.79 20.56 26.67
N LYS A 489 2.70 21.24 27.04
CA LYS A 489 2.10 22.34 26.29
C LYS A 489 1.65 23.48 27.20
N ALA A 490 2.05 24.71 26.88
CA ALA A 490 1.53 25.92 27.53
C ALA A 490 0.70 26.76 26.55
N TYR A 491 -0.27 27.51 27.09
CA TYR A 491 -1.22 28.32 26.32
C TYR A 491 -0.96 29.80 26.51
N GLU A 492 -1.00 30.58 25.43
CA GLU A 492 -0.71 32.00 25.44
C GLU A 492 -1.88 32.87 25.94
N VAL A 493 -1.55 33.95 26.63
CA VAL A 493 -2.47 34.90 27.26
C VAL A 493 -2.27 36.27 26.61
N LYS A 494 -3.37 36.91 26.20
CA LYS A 494 -3.31 38.27 25.66
C LYS A 494 -2.83 39.26 26.72
N LEU A 495 -2.12 40.31 26.29
CA LEU A 495 -1.55 41.35 27.16
C LEU A 495 -2.58 41.98 28.12
N SER A 496 -3.80 42.26 27.64
CA SER A 496 -4.87 42.83 28.47
C SER A 496 -5.37 41.86 29.55
N LEU A 497 -5.48 40.58 29.20
CA LEU A 497 -5.88 39.53 30.13
C LEU A 497 -4.77 39.26 31.17
N LYS A 498 -3.51 39.29 30.76
CA LYS A 498 -2.35 39.20 31.66
C LYS A 498 -2.38 40.29 32.74
N ALA A 499 -2.62 41.53 32.35
CA ALA A 499 -2.70 42.65 33.29
C ALA A 499 -3.86 42.46 34.30
N LEU A 500 -5.01 41.96 33.84
CA LEU A 500 -6.15 41.64 34.71
C LEU A 500 -5.80 40.52 35.70
N ILE A 501 -5.24 39.40 35.22
CA ILE A 501 -4.83 38.27 36.07
C ILE A 501 -3.81 38.74 37.12
N LYS A 502 -2.84 39.56 36.70
CA LYS A 502 -1.84 40.14 37.60
C LYS A 502 -2.49 41.00 38.69
N GLY A 503 -3.42 41.89 38.33
CA GLY A 503 -4.16 42.71 39.30
C GLY A 503 -4.93 41.88 40.32
N LEU A 504 -5.62 40.82 39.85
CA LEU A 504 -6.33 39.89 40.75
C LEU A 504 -5.36 39.18 41.71
N LEU A 505 -4.19 38.73 41.23
CA LEU A 505 -3.20 38.04 42.06
C LEU A 505 -2.46 38.98 43.04
N GLU A 506 -2.28 40.26 42.68
CA GLU A 506 -1.55 41.27 43.46
C GLU A 506 -2.41 41.97 44.50
N ASP A 507 -3.74 42.00 44.34
CA ASP A 507 -4.65 42.58 45.32
C ASP A 507 -4.68 41.70 46.60
N ARG A 508 -3.78 42.04 47.52
CA ARG A 508 -3.63 41.41 48.85
C ARG A 508 -4.63 41.96 49.88
N ASN A 509 -5.42 42.98 49.54
CA ASN A 509 -6.17 43.77 50.53
C ASN A 509 -7.62 43.35 50.75
N ASN A 510 -8.11 42.30 50.08
CA ASN A 510 -9.40 41.66 50.41
C ASN A 510 -9.19 40.32 51.14
N LEU A 511 -8.42 40.37 52.24
CA LEU A 511 -8.57 39.42 53.33
C LEU A 511 -9.87 39.80 54.07
N PHE A 512 -10.74 38.82 54.35
CA PHE A 512 -12.12 38.93 54.88
C PHE A 512 -13.14 39.26 53.77
N VAL A 513 -14.07 38.38 53.36
CA VAL A 513 -14.83 37.34 54.07
C VAL A 513 -14.92 36.07 53.22
#